data_AF-A0A087US19-F1
#
_entry.id   AF-A0A087US19-F1
#
_cell.length_a   1.000
_cell.length_b   1.000
_cell.length_c   1.000
_cell.angle_alpha   90.00
_cell.angle_beta   90.00
_cell.angle_gamma   90.00
#
_symmetry.space_group_name_H-M   'P 1'
#
loop_
_entity.id
_entity.type
_entity.pdbx_description
1 polymer ?
#
loop_
_entity_poly.entity_id
_entity_poly.type
_entity_poly.pdbx_seq_one_letter_code
_entity_poly.pdbx_strand_id
1 'polypeptide(L)'
;MGEEPDHDKNQSSESHNRKLQLTLFHQVPMVYNALQHEVSDTARSTSGLNQVFVSPTDYDKLCMSLLCGLPNEQELALNVCTILSNEGNYMLHLEQAPKLVDLLIAQAGVWPQDDNSLKMLYLESWKDLKGRNMHRFWRSTLDLQNAHLAQLLGLDLGEYDPDEKLLNLESDQGALNVEG
;
A
#
# COMPACT_ATOMS: atom_id res chain seq x y z
N MET A 1 8.80 -73.07 -27.45
CA MET A 1 8.03 -71.90 -27.94
C MET A 1 6.82 -71.81 -27.02
N GLY A 2 6.60 -70.81 -26.18
CA GLY A 2 7.22 -69.53 -25.87
C GLY A 2 6.13 -68.84 -25.03
N GLU A 3 6.44 -68.46 -23.80
CA GLU A 3 5.50 -67.88 -22.83
C GLU A 3 4.90 -66.56 -23.37
N GLU A 4 3.57 -66.41 -23.35
CA GLU A 4 2.91 -65.13 -23.63
C GLU A 4 2.72 -64.37 -22.29
N PRO A 5 3.24 -63.13 -22.17
CA PRO A 5 3.23 -62.39 -20.92
C PRO A 5 1.88 -61.71 -20.64
N ASP A 6 1.50 -61.71 -19.36
CA ASP A 6 0.36 -60.98 -18.78
C ASP A 6 0.42 -59.49 -19.14
N HIS A 7 -0.57 -59.03 -19.92
CA HIS A 7 -0.70 -57.61 -20.26
C HIS A 7 -1.22 -56.81 -19.05
N ASP A 8 -0.29 -56.07 -18.49
CA ASP A 8 -0.35 -55.12 -17.39
C ASP A 8 -1.55 -54.15 -17.47
N LYS A 9 -2.63 -54.43 -16.72
CA LYS A 9 -3.85 -53.60 -16.63
C LYS A 9 -3.63 -52.25 -15.94
N ASN A 10 -2.40 -51.95 -15.48
CA ASN A 10 -2.13 -50.79 -14.64
C ASN A 10 -1.75 -49.51 -15.43
N GLN A 11 -1.37 -49.61 -16.70
CA GLN A 11 -0.90 -48.45 -17.49
C GLN A 11 -2.02 -47.53 -18.01
N SER A 12 -3.25 -48.05 -18.14
CA SER A 12 -4.40 -47.30 -18.65
C SER A 12 -4.90 -46.25 -17.65
N SER A 13 -4.99 -46.64 -16.37
CA SER A 13 -5.49 -45.79 -15.28
C SER A 13 -4.59 -44.56 -15.07
N GLU A 14 -3.27 -44.72 -15.12
CA GLU A 14 -2.32 -43.62 -14.92
C GLU A 14 -2.31 -42.63 -16.10
N SER A 15 -2.52 -43.12 -17.32
CA SER A 15 -2.63 -42.29 -18.53
C SER A 15 -3.93 -41.49 -18.56
N HIS A 16 -5.04 -42.08 -18.07
CA HIS A 16 -6.32 -41.40 -17.95
C HIS A 16 -6.29 -40.33 -16.85
N ASN A 17 -5.64 -40.62 -15.72
CA ASN A 17 -5.43 -39.66 -14.63
C ASN A 17 -4.53 -38.50 -15.05
N ARG A 18 -3.45 -38.75 -15.80
CA ARG A 18 -2.61 -37.68 -16.37
C ARG A 18 -3.38 -36.80 -17.36
N LYS A 19 -4.25 -37.38 -18.20
CA LYS A 19 -5.13 -36.61 -19.09
C LYS A 19 -6.15 -35.77 -18.32
N LEU A 20 -6.77 -36.32 -17.28
CA LEU A 20 -7.71 -35.61 -16.40
C LEU A 20 -7.02 -34.46 -15.65
N GLN A 21 -5.82 -34.71 -15.12
CA GLN A 21 -5.00 -33.69 -14.47
C GLN A 21 -4.61 -32.58 -15.45
N LEU A 22 -4.17 -32.92 -16.66
CA LEU A 22 -3.87 -31.92 -17.69
C LEU A 22 -5.11 -31.13 -18.10
N THR A 23 -6.29 -31.74 -18.21
CA THR A 23 -7.53 -30.99 -18.50
C THR A 23 -7.93 -30.05 -17.37
N LEU A 24 -7.67 -30.39 -16.09
CA LEU A 24 -7.92 -29.50 -14.95
C LEU A 24 -6.99 -28.27 -14.98
N PHE A 25 -5.72 -28.43 -15.37
CA PHE A 25 -4.82 -27.29 -15.54
C PHE A 25 -5.24 -26.34 -16.68
N HIS A 26 -5.93 -26.84 -17.71
CA HIS A 26 -6.47 -26.02 -18.80
C HIS A 26 -7.84 -25.39 -18.47
N GLN A 27 -8.43 -25.69 -17.31
CA GLN A 27 -9.68 -25.07 -16.86
C GLN A 27 -9.46 -23.75 -16.12
N VAL A 28 -8.23 -23.43 -15.73
CA VAL A 28 -7.92 -22.13 -15.14
C VAL A 28 -7.70 -21.14 -16.29
N PRO A 29 -8.55 -20.10 -16.41
CA PRO A 29 -8.37 -19.10 -17.45
C PRO A 29 -6.99 -18.45 -17.31
N MET A 30 -6.16 -18.54 -18.34
CA MET A 30 -4.87 -17.84 -18.40
C MET A 30 -5.03 -16.33 -18.63
N VAL A 31 -6.27 -15.87 -18.82
CA VAL A 31 -6.63 -14.46 -18.94
C VAL A 31 -7.51 -14.10 -17.76
N TYR A 32 -7.11 -13.04 -17.06
CA TYR A 32 -7.88 -12.49 -15.96
C TYR A 32 -9.25 -12.00 -16.45
N ASN A 33 -10.32 -12.59 -15.92
CA ASN A 33 -11.68 -12.13 -16.20
C ASN A 33 -12.07 -11.04 -15.21
N ALA A 34 -11.81 -9.77 -15.55
CA ALA A 34 -12.16 -8.64 -14.69
C ALA A 34 -13.65 -8.58 -14.34
N LEU A 35 -14.52 -9.00 -15.26
CA LEU A 35 -15.97 -8.96 -15.10
C LEU A 35 -16.49 -9.92 -14.02
N GLN A 36 -15.70 -10.93 -13.61
CA GLN A 36 -16.12 -11.87 -12.55
C GLN A 36 -16.20 -11.21 -11.17
N HIS A 37 -15.58 -10.03 -11.00
CA HIS A 37 -15.61 -9.25 -9.76
C HIS A 37 -16.69 -8.17 -9.77
N GLU A 38 -17.38 -7.97 -10.90
CA GLU A 38 -18.47 -7.01 -10.99
C GLU A 38 -19.78 -7.66 -10.56
N VAL A 39 -20.42 -7.07 -9.54
CA VAL A 39 -21.76 -7.48 -9.10
C VAL A 39 -22.78 -6.77 -9.98
N SER A 40 -23.73 -7.52 -10.57
CA SER A 40 -24.77 -6.95 -11.42
C SER A 40 -25.64 -5.94 -10.66
N ASP A 41 -26.15 -4.93 -11.35
CA ASP A 41 -27.02 -3.90 -10.74
C ASP A 41 -28.28 -4.51 -10.11
N THR A 42 -28.80 -5.58 -10.70
CA THR A 42 -29.92 -6.34 -10.14
C THR A 42 -29.57 -6.96 -8.80
N ALA A 43 -28.40 -7.61 -8.67
CA ALA A 43 -27.94 -8.23 -7.44
C ALA A 43 -27.57 -7.18 -6.37
N ARG A 44 -27.05 -6.02 -6.79
CA ARG A 44 -26.79 -4.88 -5.90
C ARG A 44 -28.08 -4.31 -5.33
N SER A 45 -29.06 -4.07 -6.20
CA SER A 45 -30.38 -3.57 -5.81
C SER A 45 -31.08 -4.48 -4.80
N THR A 46 -31.11 -5.79 -5.05
CA THR A 46 -31.74 -6.76 -4.15
C THR A 46 -30.99 -6.89 -2.82
N SER A 47 -29.69 -6.65 -2.81
CA SER A 47 -28.84 -6.70 -1.60
C SER A 47 -28.74 -5.36 -0.87
N GLY A 48 -29.43 -4.32 -1.33
CA GLY A 48 -29.34 -2.97 -0.75
C GLY A 48 -27.97 -2.31 -0.90
N LEU A 49 -27.15 -2.79 -1.84
CA LEU A 49 -25.85 -2.18 -2.14
C LEU A 49 -26.07 -0.88 -2.95
N ASN A 50 -25.15 0.07 -2.79
CA ASN A 50 -25.13 1.28 -3.61
C ASN A 50 -25.13 0.86 -5.09
N GLN A 51 -25.88 1.55 -5.96
CA GLN A 51 -25.97 1.27 -7.41
C GLN A 51 -25.04 2.17 -8.23
N VAL A 52 -24.59 3.29 -7.65
CA VAL A 52 -23.69 4.23 -8.32
C VAL A 52 -22.25 3.86 -7.97
N PHE A 53 -21.44 3.56 -8.99
CA PHE A 53 -20.00 3.46 -8.82
C PHE A 53 -19.41 4.87 -8.81
N VAL A 54 -18.76 5.24 -7.71
CA VAL A 54 -17.99 6.48 -7.64
C VAL A 54 -16.58 6.14 -8.12
N SER A 55 -16.19 6.68 -9.27
CA SER A 55 -14.79 6.57 -9.72
C SER A 55 -13.92 7.42 -8.78
N PRO A 56 -12.83 6.85 -8.23
CA PRO A 56 -11.92 7.63 -7.40
C PRO A 56 -11.35 8.79 -8.21
N THR A 57 -11.45 9.99 -7.65
CA THR A 57 -10.86 11.19 -8.23
C THR A 57 -9.33 11.13 -8.14
N ASP A 58 -8.64 11.99 -8.89
CA ASP A 58 -7.18 12.07 -8.78
C ASP A 58 -6.72 12.52 -7.38
N TYR A 59 -7.54 13.32 -6.69
CA TYR A 59 -7.31 13.67 -5.28
C TYR A 59 -7.48 12.47 -4.35
N ASP A 60 -8.45 11.58 -4.61
CA ASP A 60 -8.60 10.34 -3.84
C ASP A 60 -7.38 9.45 -3.99
N LYS A 61 -6.84 9.34 -5.20
CA LYS A 61 -5.59 8.61 -5.46
C LYS A 61 -4.42 9.21 -4.68
N LEU A 62 -4.27 10.53 -4.69
CA LEU A 62 -3.23 11.21 -3.90
C LEU A 62 -3.39 10.97 -2.40
N CYS A 63 -4.61 11.06 -1.87
CA CYS A 63 -4.89 10.77 -0.47
C CYS A 63 -4.54 9.31 -0.13
N MET A 64 -4.86 8.37 -1.01
CA MET A 64 -4.53 6.96 -0.83
C MET A 64 -3.01 6.70 -0.89
N SER A 65 -2.30 7.33 -1.83
CA SER A 65 -0.83 7.26 -1.90
C SER A 65 -0.19 7.82 -0.64
N LEU A 66 -0.73 8.91 -0.07
CA LEU A 66 -0.27 9.43 1.23
C LEU A 66 -0.59 8.48 2.39
N LEU A 67 -1.74 7.81 2.38
CA LEU A 67 -2.19 6.92 3.47
C LEU A 67 -1.65 5.48 3.40
N CYS A 68 -1.13 5.02 2.25
CA CYS A 68 -0.74 3.63 2.09
C CYS A 68 0.54 3.22 2.84
N GLY A 69 1.32 4.19 3.34
CA GLY A 69 2.54 3.92 4.09
C GLY A 69 3.73 3.49 3.23
N LEU A 70 3.64 3.51 1.90
CA LEU A 70 4.75 3.13 1.02
C LEU A 70 5.65 4.35 0.72
N PRO A 71 6.99 4.29 0.96
CA PRO A 71 7.91 5.40 0.72
C PRO A 71 7.78 6.02 -0.67
N ASN A 72 7.78 5.18 -1.70
CA ASN A 72 7.73 5.61 -3.09
C ASN A 72 6.40 6.31 -3.43
N GLU A 73 5.28 5.83 -2.88
CA GLU A 73 3.96 6.41 -3.12
C GLU A 73 3.78 7.76 -2.41
N GLN A 74 4.31 7.90 -1.20
CA GLN A 74 4.27 9.17 -0.49
C GLN A 74 5.15 10.22 -1.15
N GLU A 75 6.34 9.84 -1.60
CA GLU A 75 7.22 10.72 -2.36
C GLU A 75 6.55 11.16 -3.67
N LEU A 76 5.97 10.22 -4.41
CA LEU A 76 5.19 10.51 -5.62
C LEU A 76 4.08 11.52 -5.33
N ALA A 77 3.28 11.29 -4.27
CA ALA A 77 2.18 12.16 -3.92
C ALA A 77 2.64 13.57 -3.53
N LEU A 78 3.73 13.69 -2.76
CA LEU A 78 4.33 14.99 -2.38
C LEU A 78 4.89 15.73 -3.60
N ASN A 79 5.55 15.02 -4.51
CA ASN A 79 6.06 15.58 -5.76
C ASN A 79 4.91 16.12 -6.62
N VAL A 80 3.82 15.36 -6.77
CA VAL A 80 2.62 15.81 -7.48
C VAL A 80 2.00 17.03 -6.80
N CYS A 81 1.84 17.02 -5.47
CA CYS A 81 1.33 18.17 -4.73
C CYS A 81 2.20 19.41 -4.95
N THR A 82 3.53 19.24 -4.96
CA THR A 82 4.49 20.33 -5.20
C THR A 82 4.33 20.90 -6.61
N ILE A 83 4.23 20.04 -7.63
CA ILE A 83 4.01 20.48 -9.02
C ILE A 83 2.68 21.24 -9.14
N LEU A 84 1.60 20.72 -8.55
CA LEU A 84 0.27 21.32 -8.58
C LEU A 84 0.14 22.60 -7.73
N SER A 85 1.06 22.80 -6.77
CA SER A 85 1.13 24.02 -5.95
C SER A 85 1.73 25.21 -6.67
N ASN A 86 2.41 24.98 -7.80
CA ASN A 86 2.96 26.03 -8.63
C ASN A 86 1.86 26.63 -9.55
N GLU A 87 1.98 27.91 -9.88
CA GLU A 87 1.03 28.60 -10.77
C GLU A 87 1.24 28.14 -12.22
N GLY A 88 0.49 27.12 -12.63
CA GLY A 88 0.43 26.62 -14.01
C GLY A 88 -0.99 26.25 -14.42
N ASN A 89 -1.14 25.55 -15.55
CA ASN A 89 -2.45 25.13 -16.07
C ASN A 89 -3.18 24.09 -15.19
N TYR A 90 -2.48 23.46 -14.25
CA TYR A 90 -3.03 22.49 -13.31
C TYR A 90 -2.78 22.99 -11.90
N MET A 91 -3.79 23.58 -11.28
CA MET A 91 -3.73 24.08 -9.91
C MET A 91 -4.32 23.08 -8.93
N LEU A 92 -3.75 23.02 -7.73
CA LEU A 92 -4.26 22.25 -6.61
C LEU A 92 -5.55 22.91 -6.07
N HIS A 93 -6.71 22.33 -6.37
CA HIS A 93 -8.01 22.82 -5.91
C HIS A 93 -8.34 22.23 -4.54
N LEU A 94 -7.73 22.77 -3.48
CA LEU A 94 -7.90 22.28 -2.11
C LEU A 94 -9.36 22.32 -1.60
N GLU A 95 -10.19 23.21 -2.15
CA GLU A 95 -11.63 23.26 -1.86
C GLU A 95 -12.34 21.93 -2.18
N GLN A 96 -11.85 21.19 -3.17
CA GLN A 96 -12.42 19.91 -3.59
C GLN A 96 -11.88 18.73 -2.77
N ALA A 97 -10.77 18.92 -2.06
CA ALA A 97 -10.07 17.86 -1.33
C ALA A 97 -9.48 18.38 0.00
N PRO A 98 -10.31 18.83 0.96
CA PRO A 98 -9.83 19.34 2.24
C PRO A 98 -9.01 18.30 3.01
N LYS A 99 -9.37 17.02 2.89
CA LYS A 99 -8.63 15.89 3.48
C LYS A 99 -7.17 15.84 3.04
N LEU A 100 -6.85 16.29 1.83
CA LEU A 100 -5.46 16.34 1.36
C LEU A 100 -4.63 17.30 2.22
N VAL A 101 -5.21 18.42 2.65
CA VAL A 101 -4.55 19.38 3.55
C VAL A 101 -4.24 18.73 4.89
N ASP A 102 -5.22 18.03 5.48
CA ASP A 102 -5.02 17.33 6.76
C ASP A 102 -3.89 16.31 6.68
N LEU A 103 -3.81 15.57 5.56
CA LEU A 103 -2.74 14.60 5.33
C LEU A 103 -1.37 15.26 5.14
N LEU A 104 -1.29 16.39 4.41
CA LEU A 104 -0.05 17.13 4.23
C LEU A 104 0.45 17.76 5.55
N ILE A 105 -0.46 18.28 6.38
CA ILE A 105 -0.14 18.81 7.70
C ILE A 105 0.31 17.68 8.65
N ALA A 106 -0.34 16.53 8.60
CA ALA A 106 0.07 15.35 9.37
C ALA A 106 1.46 14.83 8.95
N GLN A 107 1.80 14.90 7.65
CA GLN A 107 3.16 14.60 7.15
C GLN A 107 4.22 15.56 7.70
N ALA A 108 3.83 16.80 8.08
CA ALA A 108 4.71 17.75 8.75
C ALA A 108 4.78 17.56 10.28
N GLY A 109 4.10 16.53 10.81
CA GLY A 109 4.08 16.22 12.24
C GLY A 109 3.12 17.09 13.07
N VAL A 110 2.14 17.72 12.43
CA VAL A 110 1.10 18.49 13.14
C VAL A 110 -0.21 17.71 13.10
N TRP A 111 -0.80 17.48 14.27
CA TRP A 111 -2.04 16.71 14.40
C TRP A 111 -3.12 17.50 15.17
N PRO A 112 -4.40 17.28 14.86
CA PRO A 112 -5.49 17.85 15.64
C PRO A 112 -5.45 17.35 17.08
N GLN A 113 -5.73 18.22 18.05
CA GLN A 113 -5.78 17.82 19.47
C GLN A 113 -6.94 16.85 19.76
N ASP A 114 -8.03 16.96 18.99
CA ASP A 114 -9.24 16.16 19.17
C ASP A 114 -9.20 14.80 18.46
N ASP A 115 -8.34 14.63 17.45
CA ASP A 115 -8.24 13.40 16.65
C ASP A 115 -6.80 12.87 16.58
N ASN A 116 -6.56 11.77 17.31
CA ASN A 116 -5.26 11.09 17.33
C ASN A 116 -5.12 9.98 16.27
N SER A 117 -6.10 9.78 15.39
CA SER A 117 -6.09 8.67 14.43
C SER A 117 -4.91 8.74 13.46
N LEU A 118 -4.65 9.93 12.89
CA LEU A 118 -3.49 10.16 12.02
C LEU A 118 -2.17 10.06 12.79
N LYS A 119 -2.12 10.56 14.03
CA LYS A 119 -0.94 10.43 14.89
C LYS A 119 -0.59 8.96 15.13
N MET A 120 -1.58 8.14 15.49
CA MET A 120 -1.40 6.70 15.70
C MET A 120 -0.99 5.97 14.42
N LEU A 121 -1.56 6.33 13.27
CA LEU A 121 -1.18 5.73 11.99
C LEU A 121 0.31 5.98 11.70
N TYR A 122 0.75 7.23 11.83
CA TYR A 122 2.10 7.64 11.45
C TYR A 122 3.18 7.21 12.45
N LEU A 123 2.87 7.28 13.75
CA LEU A 123 3.85 7.03 14.81
C LEU A 123 3.85 5.57 15.28
N GLU A 124 2.68 4.91 15.31
CA GLU A 124 2.59 3.53 15.81
C GLU A 124 2.50 2.49 14.70
N SER A 125 1.72 2.77 13.64
CA SER A 125 1.50 1.76 12.59
C SER A 125 2.63 1.73 11.55
N TRP A 126 3.33 2.85 11.37
CA TRP A 126 4.40 2.96 10.38
C TRP A 126 5.81 2.87 10.96
N LYS A 127 5.99 2.78 12.28
CA LYS A 127 7.30 2.65 12.92
C LYS A 127 8.09 1.43 12.43
N ASP A 128 7.38 0.33 12.16
CA ASP A 128 7.97 -0.95 11.75
C ASP A 128 8.29 -0.98 10.23
N LEU A 129 7.82 0.02 9.47
CA LEU A 129 8.15 0.13 8.06
C LEU A 129 9.59 0.60 7.93
N LYS A 130 10.39 -0.17 7.17
CA LYS A 130 11.82 0.11 6.98
C LYS A 130 12.02 1.56 6.54
N GLY A 131 12.79 2.31 7.33
CA GLY A 131 13.14 3.69 7.06
C GLY A 131 12.07 4.71 7.37
N ARG A 132 11.17 4.42 8.32
CA ARG A 132 10.15 5.36 8.78
C ARG A 132 10.12 5.48 10.30
N ASN A 133 11.16 6.06 10.86
CA ASN A 133 11.11 6.54 12.23
C ASN A 133 10.88 8.07 12.25
N MET A 134 9.61 8.46 12.15
CA MET A 134 9.19 9.87 12.18
C MET A 134 9.58 10.54 13.50
N HIS A 135 9.46 9.85 14.64
CA HIS A 135 9.89 10.37 15.94
C HIS A 135 11.36 10.79 15.93
N ARG A 136 12.24 9.94 15.42
CA ARG A 136 13.66 10.20 15.33
C ARG A 136 14.00 11.29 14.33
N PHE A 137 13.34 11.30 13.17
CA PHE A 137 13.49 12.37 12.17
C PHE A 137 13.21 13.74 12.79
N TRP A 138 12.03 13.92 13.40
CA TRP A 138 11.66 15.18 14.03
C TRP A 138 12.60 15.55 15.18
N ARG A 139 13.01 14.58 16.00
CA ARG A 139 13.98 14.81 17.09
C ARG A 139 15.35 15.26 16.59
N SER A 140 15.80 14.75 15.45
CA SER A 140 17.10 15.10 14.86
C SER A 140 17.09 16.44 14.11
N THR A 141 15.94 16.83 13.55
CA THR A 141 15.79 18.02 12.71
C THR A 141 15.36 19.24 13.51
N LEU A 142 14.62 19.08 14.61
CA LEU A 142 14.08 20.18 15.40
C LEU A 142 15.00 20.56 16.56
N ASP A 143 15.12 21.86 16.81
CA ASP A 143 15.70 22.37 18.05
C ASP A 143 14.69 22.23 19.20
N LEU A 144 14.82 21.15 19.95
CA LEU A 144 13.95 20.80 21.08
C LEU A 144 14.07 21.77 22.27
N GLN A 145 15.01 22.73 22.23
CA GLN A 145 15.05 23.82 23.22
C GLN A 145 13.83 24.73 23.11
N ASN A 146 13.15 24.73 21.97
CA ASN A 146 11.92 25.48 21.78
C ASN A 146 10.70 24.66 22.26
N ALA A 147 10.31 24.89 23.51
CA ALA A 147 9.16 24.24 24.16
C ALA A 147 7.84 24.41 23.37
N HIS A 148 7.67 25.50 22.63
CA HIS A 148 6.47 25.72 21.81
C HIS A 148 6.41 24.79 20.60
N LEU A 149 7.55 24.45 19.98
CA LEU A 149 7.57 23.53 18.84
C LEU A 149 7.28 22.09 19.29
N ALA A 150 7.83 21.69 20.44
CA ALA A 150 7.55 20.38 21.03
C ALA A 150 6.06 20.22 21.37
N GLN A 151 5.44 21.29 21.90
CA GLN A 151 4.01 21.29 22.21
C GLN A 151 3.13 21.30 20.96
N LEU A 152 3.47 22.11 19.94
CA LEU A 152 2.71 22.22 18.69
C LEU A 152 2.67 20.91 17.92
N LEU A 153 3.79 20.19 17.88
CA LEU A 153 3.87 18.91 17.19
C LEU A 153 3.25 17.77 18.00
N GLY A 154 2.85 17.99 19.26
CA GLY A 154 2.26 16.96 20.11
C GLY A 154 3.14 15.70 20.23
N LEU A 155 4.44 15.84 19.99
CA LEU A 155 5.40 14.75 19.99
C LEU A 155 5.80 14.49 21.45
N ASP A 156 5.15 13.51 22.07
CA ASP A 156 5.73 12.85 23.24
C ASP A 156 6.86 11.96 22.72
N LEU A 157 8.02 12.58 22.47
CA LEU A 157 9.20 11.90 21.96
C LEU A 157 9.72 11.01 23.09
N GLY A 158 9.30 9.74 23.10
CA GLY A 158 9.79 8.71 24.02
C GLY A 158 11.32 8.58 24.08
N GLU A 159 11.81 7.54 24.75
CA GLU A 159 13.25 7.39 25.00
C GLU A 159 14.08 7.39 23.70
N TYR A 160 15.18 8.15 23.72
CA TYR A 160 16.08 8.30 22.59
C TYR A 160 17.09 7.16 22.54
N ASP A 161 17.00 6.31 21.52
CA ASP A 161 18.05 5.36 21.18
C ASP A 161 19.01 5.98 20.14
N PRO A 162 20.27 6.27 20.52
CA PRO A 162 21.26 6.80 19.59
C PRO A 162 21.64 5.80 18.47
N ASP A 163 21.48 4.50 18.68
CA ASP A 163 21.95 3.43 17.79
C ASP A 163 20.93 3.03 16.70
N GLU A 164 19.71 3.55 16.75
CA GLU A 164 18.71 3.31 15.72
C GLU A 164 19.21 3.88 14.37
N LYS A 165 18.73 3.42 13.21
CA LYS A 165 19.09 4.00 11.89
C LYS A 165 18.03 5.02 11.46
N LEU A 166 18.45 6.16 10.91
CA LEU A 166 17.58 7.35 10.74
C LEU A 166 16.53 7.10 9.66
N LEU A 167 17.00 6.47 8.60
CA LEU A 167 16.23 5.85 7.54
C LEU A 167 17.01 4.57 7.17
N ASN A 168 16.34 3.43 6.97
CA ASN A 168 16.97 2.18 6.52
C ASN A 168 17.35 2.25 5.02
N LEU A 169 17.87 3.39 4.57
CA LEU A 169 18.29 3.65 3.19
C LEU A 169 19.45 2.75 2.75
N GLU A 170 20.15 2.13 3.69
CA GLU A 170 21.31 1.25 3.42
C GLU A 170 21.03 -0.24 3.70
N SER A 171 19.77 -0.63 3.91
CA SER A 171 19.45 -2.06 3.94
C SER A 171 19.38 -2.57 2.52
N ASP A 172 20.55 -2.90 1.98
CA ASP A 172 20.80 -3.50 0.68
C ASP A 172 19.98 -4.80 0.55
N GLN A 173 18.72 -4.68 0.13
CA GLN A 173 17.84 -5.79 -0.23
C GLN A 173 17.22 -5.48 -1.59
N GLY A 174 18.09 -5.12 -2.54
CA GLY A 174 17.80 -5.02 -3.97
C GLY A 174 18.72 -5.88 -4.84
N ALA A 175 19.67 -6.62 -4.27
CA ALA A 175 20.42 -7.63 -5.00
C ALA A 175 19.55 -8.88 -5.18
N LEU A 176 18.77 -8.88 -6.26
CA LEU A 176 18.37 -10.13 -6.90
C LEU A 176 19.65 -10.95 -7.09
N ASN A 177 19.72 -12.12 -6.46
CA ASN A 177 20.71 -13.14 -6.81
C ASN A 177 20.50 -13.50 -8.28
N VAL A 178 21.24 -12.84 -9.16
CA VAL A 178 21.46 -13.29 -10.53
C VAL A 178 22.78 -14.05 -10.52
N GLU A 179 22.75 -15.23 -9.92
CA GLU A 179 23.70 -16.29 -10.26
C GLU A 179 22.89 -17.47 -10.76
N GLY A 180 22.89 -17.59 -12.09
CA GLY A 180 22.72 -18.86 -12.81
C GLY A 180 24.08 -19.29 -13.33
#